data_AF-A0A1F4JVL6-F1
#
_entry.id   AF-A0A1F4JVL6-F1
#
_cell.length_a   1.000
_cell.length_b   1.000
_cell.length_c   1.000
_cell.angle_alpha   90.00
_cell.angle_beta   90.00
_cell.angle_gamma   90.00
#
_symmetry.space_group_name_H-M   'P 1'
#
loop_
_entity.id
_entity.type
_entity.pdbx_description
1 polymer ?
#
loop_
_entity_poly.entity_id
_entity_poly.type
_entity_poly.pdbx_seq_one_letter_code
_entity_poly.pdbx_strand_id
1 'polypeptide(L)'
;MNMDKAINYRKARRQVERKLGFYIHLSVYLAVNSGLIMLNVLLASAKPWAVFPLLGWGIGLLFHGLAVFLHASGSAWKQRMIDNELKKQLPAKTE
;
A
#
# COMPACT_ATOMS: atom_id res chain seq x y z
N MET A 1 -28.80 -10.18 0.70
CA MET A 1 -28.70 -9.07 -0.29
C MET A 1 -28.26 -7.73 0.31
N ASN A 2 -28.83 -7.21 1.42
CA ASN A 2 -28.35 -5.95 2.04
C ASN A 2 -27.08 -6.12 2.90
N MET A 3 -26.95 -7.24 3.61
CA MET A 3 -25.79 -7.55 4.46
C MET A 3 -24.49 -7.73 3.65
N ASP A 4 -24.61 -8.34 2.47
CA ASP A 4 -23.48 -8.68 1.59
C ASP A 4 -22.85 -7.42 0.98
N LYS A 5 -23.69 -6.46 0.57
CA LYS A 5 -23.23 -5.14 0.10
C LYS A 5 -22.48 -4.39 1.20
N ALA A 6 -22.95 -4.42 2.45
CA ALA A 6 -22.28 -3.78 3.58
C ALA A 6 -20.91 -4.41 3.90
N ILE A 7 -20.79 -5.74 3.83
CA ILE A 7 -19.51 -6.44 4.04
C ILE A 7 -18.51 -6.10 2.93
N ASN A 8 -18.96 -6.12 1.67
CA ASN A 8 -18.12 -5.75 0.52
C ASN A 8 -17.69 -4.27 0.59
N TYR A 9 -18.60 -3.37 0.98
CA TYR A 9 -18.28 -1.96 1.15
C TYR A 9 -17.22 -1.73 2.25
N ARG A 10 -17.35 -2.38 3.41
CA ARG A 10 -16.35 -2.28 4.49
C ARG A 10 -14.98 -2.80 4.07
N LYS A 11 -14.92 -3.90 3.30
CA LYS A 11 -13.67 -4.43 2.76
C LYS A 11 -13.04 -3.48 1.75
N ALA A 12 -13.82 -2.95 0.80
CA ALA A 12 -13.35 -2.00 -0.20
C ALA A 12 -12.82 -0.72 0.46
N ARG A 13 -13.56 -0.18 1.43
CA ARG A 13 -13.18 1.01 2.20
C ARG A 13 -11.85 0.82 2.94
N ARG A 14 -11.68 -0.30 3.66
CA ARG A 14 -10.41 -0.61 4.35
C ARG A 14 -9.21 -0.70 3.40
N GLN A 15 -9.41 -1.21 2.19
CA GLN A 15 -8.34 -1.26 1.20
C GLN A 15 -7.96 0.14 0.70
N VAL A 16 -8.93 1.01 0.48
CA VAL A 16 -8.71 2.40 0.05
C VAL A 16 -8.03 3.22 1.14
N GLU A 17 -8.49 3.11 2.39
CA GLU A 17 -7.89 3.83 3.54
C GLU A 17 -6.42 3.45 3.76
N ARG A 18 -6.05 2.17 3.60
CA ARG A 18 -4.65 1.72 3.69
C ARG A 18 -3.78 2.29 2.56
N LYS A 19 -4.31 2.32 1.34
CA LYS A 19 -3.60 2.94 0.20
C LYS A 19 -3.39 4.43 0.42
N LEU A 20 -4.43 5.14 0.88
CA LEU A 20 -4.35 6.56 1.24
C LEU A 20 -3.32 6.82 2.34
N GLY A 21 -3.31 6.00 3.40
CA GLY A 21 -2.31 6.09 4.46
C GLY A 21 -0.87 5.97 3.93
N PHE A 22 -0.63 5.04 3.00
CA PHE A 22 0.66 4.91 2.33
C PHE A 22 1.01 6.14 1.47
N TYR A 23 0.07 6.66 0.67
CA TYR A 23 0.31 7.87 -0.13
C TYR A 23 0.65 9.08 0.72
N ILE A 24 0.00 9.26 1.88
CA ILE A 24 0.33 10.34 2.82
C ILE A 24 1.78 10.19 3.31
N HIS A 25 2.18 9.00 3.74
CA HIS A 25 3.55 8.74 4.20
C HIS A 25 4.58 8.98 3.08
N LEU A 26 4.28 8.55 1.85
CA LEU A 26 5.13 8.79 0.69
C LEU A 26 5.25 10.28 0.38
N SER A 27 4.15 11.03 0.40
CA SER A 27 4.15 12.48 0.18
C SER A 27 4.96 13.23 1.23
N VAL A 28 4.80 12.88 2.52
CA VAL A 28 5.60 13.46 3.61
C VAL A 28 7.07 13.11 3.44
N TYR A 29 7.38 11.86 3.11
CA TYR A 29 8.75 11.42 2.84
C TYR A 29 9.39 12.24 1.71
N LEU A 30 8.71 12.40 0.58
CA LEU A 30 9.20 13.19 -0.54
C LEU A 30 9.39 14.67 -0.17
N ALA A 31 8.43 15.27 0.54
CA ALA A 31 8.50 16.68 0.95
C ALA A 31 9.69 16.92 1.89
N VAL A 32 9.85 16.08 2.92
CA VAL A 32 10.94 16.21 3.90
C VAL A 32 12.31 15.95 3.26
N ASN A 33 12.45 14.88 2.47
CA ASN A 33 13.73 14.57 1.82
C ASN A 33 14.11 15.63 0.78
N SER A 34 13.15 16.17 0.02
CA SER A 34 13.41 17.27 -0.92
C SER A 34 13.89 18.52 -0.17
N GLY A 35 13.28 18.84 0.98
CA GLY A 35 13.73 19.94 1.84
C GLY A 35 15.13 19.73 2.42
N LEU A 36 15.46 18.50 2.85
CA LEU A 36 16.78 18.15 3.37
C LEU A 36 17.86 18.20 2.29
N ILE A 37 17.58 17.71 1.09
CA ILE A 37 18.49 17.81 -0.06
C ILE A 37 18.70 19.27 -0.43
N MET A 38 17.63 20.07 -0.49
CA MET A 38 17.72 21.50 -0.74
C MET A 38 18.60 22.20 0.31
N LEU A 39 18.39 21.94 1.60
CA LEU A 39 19.24 22.45 2.67
C LEU A 39 20.69 22.01 2.52
N ASN A 40 20.95 20.75 2.16
CA ASN A 40 22.31 20.26 1.98
C ASN A 40 23.05 21.01 0.86
N VAL A 41 22.36 21.33 -0.23
CA VAL A 41 22.90 22.13 -1.34
C VAL A 41 23.07 23.60 -0.93
N LEU A 42 22.08 24.20 -0.27
CA LEU A 42 22.11 25.60 0.17
C LEU A 42 23.20 25.87 1.21
N LEU A 43 23.45 24.94 2.13
CA LEU A 43 24.49 25.07 3.14
C LEU A 43 25.90 24.73 2.61
N ALA A 44 26.05 24.40 1.32
CA ALA A 44 27.31 23.98 0.70
C ALA A 44 28.06 22.91 1.54
N SER A 45 27.29 21.99 2.12
CA SER A 45 27.84 20.98 3.02
C SER A 45 28.70 20.00 2.23
N ALA A 46 30.00 19.95 2.52
CA ALA A 46 30.94 19.00 1.91
C ALA A 46 30.58 17.53 2.20
N LYS A 47 29.71 17.27 3.20
CA LYS A 47 29.23 15.94 3.58
C LYS A 47 27.73 15.82 3.30
N PRO A 48 27.27 14.78 2.56
CA PRO A 48 25.85 14.57 2.24
C PRO A 48 25.09 13.97 3.44
N TRP A 49 24.94 14.75 4.52
CA TRP A 49 24.26 14.30 5.74
C TRP A 49 22.78 13.99 5.52
N ALA A 50 22.17 14.55 4.46
CA ALA A 50 20.79 14.26 4.05
C ALA A 50 20.57 12.79 3.61
N VAL A 51 21.63 12.03 3.30
CA VAL A 51 21.53 10.61 2.94
C VAL A 51 21.12 9.73 4.12
N PHE A 52 21.51 10.08 5.34
CA PHE A 52 21.19 9.29 6.54
C PHE A 52 19.68 9.21 6.83
N PRO A 53 18.93 10.33 6.92
CA PRO A 53 17.48 10.28 7.08
C PRO A 53 16.78 9.65 5.87
N LEU A 54 17.32 9.84 4.66
CA LEU A 54 16.79 9.25 3.43
C LEU A 54 16.87 7.71 3.48
N LEU A 55 18.02 7.14 3.84
CA LEU A 55 18.19 5.69 3.98
C LEU A 55 17.42 5.13 5.19
N GLY A 56 17.52 5.78 6.35
CA GLY A 56 16.86 5.29 7.57
C GLY A 56 15.34 5.24 7.43
N TRP A 57 14.72 6.32 6.95
CA TRP A 57 13.27 6.38 6.83
C TRP A 57 12.77 5.76 5.52
N GLY A 58 13.59 5.75 4.47
CA GLY A 58 13.26 5.13 3.18
C GLY A 58 13.08 3.62 3.29
N ILE A 59 13.86 2.95 4.14
CA ILE A 59 13.69 1.51 4.43
C ILE A 59 12.33 1.26 5.10
N GLY A 60 11.95 2.06 6.10
CA GLY A 60 10.64 1.95 6.76
C GLY A 60 9.48 2.15 5.79
N LEU A 61 9.58 3.12 4.89
CA LEU A 61 8.59 3.37 3.84
C LEU A 61 8.50 2.20 2.85
N LEU A 62 9.64 1.61 2.47
CA LEU A 62 9.71 0.41 1.62
C LEU A 62 8.96 -0.77 2.25
N PHE A 63 9.22 -1.07 3.52
CA PHE A 63 8.51 -2.13 4.23
C PHE A 63 7.01 -1.84 4.37
N HIS A 64 6.64 -0.58 4.62
CA HIS A 64 5.23 -0.19 4.70
C HIS A 64 4.52 -0.33 3.35
N GLY A 65 5.17 0.07 2.26
CA GLY A 65 4.67 -0.08 0.89
C GLY A 65 4.51 -1.55 0.50
N LEU A 66 5.52 -2.38 0.79
CA LEU A 66 5.44 -3.83 0.61
C LEU A 66 4.28 -4.43 1.41
N ALA A 67 4.08 -4.03 2.67
CA ALA A 67 2.96 -4.52 3.47
C ALA A 67 1.60 -4.16 2.85
N VAL A 68 1.42 -2.92 2.35
CA VAL A 68 0.17 -2.50 1.72
C VAL A 68 -0.07 -3.21 0.38
N PHE A 69 0.96 -3.34 -0.46
CA PHE A 69 0.84 -3.99 -1.78
C PHE A 69 0.72 -5.52 -1.68
N LEU A 70 1.54 -6.18 -0.86
CA LEU A 70 1.47 -7.63 -0.67
C LEU A 70 0.14 -8.05 -0.02
N HIS A 71 -0.38 -7.25 0.92
CA HIS A 71 -1.68 -7.53 1.51
C HIS A 71 -2.83 -7.29 0.51
N ALA A 72 -2.72 -6.29 -0.36
CA ALA A 72 -3.66 -6.09 -1.46
C ALA A 72 -3.65 -7.29 -2.42
N SER A 73 -2.47 -7.72 -2.88
CA SER A 73 -2.31 -8.89 -3.77
C SER A 73 -2.76 -10.19 -3.12
N GLY A 74 -2.42 -10.42 -1.84
CA GLY A 74 -2.85 -11.62 -1.10
C GLY A 74 -4.36 -11.70 -0.93
N SER A 75 -5.03 -10.56 -0.74
CA SER A 75 -6.50 -10.52 -0.65
C SER A 75 -7.18 -10.83 -1.99
N ALA A 76 -6.63 -10.35 -3.10
CA ALA A 76 -7.11 -10.64 -4.45
C ALA A 76 -6.87 -12.11 -4.84
N TRP A 77 -5.70 -12.65 -4.50
CA TRP A 77 -5.36 -14.05 -4.74
C TRP A 77 -6.26 -15.00 -3.95
N LYS A 78 -6.50 -14.71 -2.66
CA LYS A 78 -7.44 -15.45 -1.81
C LYS A 78 -8.88 -15.42 -2.35
N GLN A 79 -9.34 -14.27 -2.85
CA GLN A 79 -10.66 -14.18 -3.49
C GLN A 79 -10.74 -15.04 -4.76
N ARG A 80 -9.72 -15.02 -5.63
CA ARG A 80 -9.69 -15.87 -6.83
C ARG A 80 -9.75 -17.37 -6.51
N MET A 81 -9.08 -17.82 -5.45
CA MET A 81 -9.17 -19.22 -5.02
C MET A 81 -10.57 -19.58 -4.56
N ILE A 82 -11.22 -18.71 -3.78
CA ILE A 82 -12.59 -18.90 -3.31
C ILE A 82 -13.57 -18.96 -4.49
N ASP A 83 -13.45 -18.03 -5.45
CA ASP A 83 -14.28 -18.02 -6.66
C ASP A 83 -14.10 -19.29 -7.50
N ASN A 84 -12.86 -19.77 -7.65
CA ASN A 84 -12.58 -21.01 -8.37
C ASN A 84 -13.21 -22.22 -7.68
N GLU A 85 -13.20 -22.27 -6.35
CA GLU A 85 -13.80 -23.38 -5.61
C GLU A 85 -15.33 -23.34 -5.68
N LEU A 86 -15.93 -22.15 -5.55
CA LEU A 86 -17.37 -21.93 -5.78
C LEU A 86 -17.81 -22.36 -7.18
N LYS A 87 -17.01 -22.04 -8.21
CA LYS A 87 -17.31 -22.39 -9.61
C LYS A 87 -17.27 -23.91 -9.85
N LYS A 88 -16.45 -24.65 -9.11
CA LYS A 88 -16.43 -26.12 -9.15
C LYS A 88 -17.63 -26.74 -8.42
N GLN A 89 -18.11 -26.09 -7.36
CA GLN A 89 -19.22 -26.59 -6.55
C GLN A 89 -20.61 -26.22 -7.11
N LEU A 90 -20.70 -25.25 -8.01
CA LEU A 90 -21.89 -24.99 -8.81
C LEU A 90 -21.86 -25.92 -10.03
N PRO A 91 -22.53 -27.09 -10.00
CA PRO A 91 -22.70 -27.88 -11.21
C PRO A 91 -23.33 -26.97 -12.27
N ALA A 92 -22.76 -26.99 -13.47
CA ALA A 92 -23.41 -26.44 -14.65
C ALA A 92 -24.88 -26.85 -14.57
N LYS A 93 -25.78 -25.86 -14.55
CA LYS A 93 -27.22 -26.08 -14.56
C LYS A 93 -27.46 -27.23 -15.53
N THR A 94 -27.91 -28.35 -14.98
CA THR A 94 -28.48 -29.45 -15.73
C THR A 94 -29.66 -28.88 -16.49
N GLU A 95 -29.44 -28.60 -17.77
CA GLU A 95 -30.51 -28.58 -18.76
C GLU A 95 -30.96 -30.02 -19.04
#